data_AF-A0A1L8RHK8-F1
#
_entry.id   AF-A0A1L8RHK8-F1
#
_cell.length_a   1.000
_cell.length_b   1.000
_cell.length_c   1.000
_cell.angle_alpha   90.00
_cell.angle_beta   90.00
_cell.angle_gamma   90.00
#
_symmetry.space_group_name_H-M   'P 1'
#
loop_
_entity.id
_entity.type
_entity.pdbx_description
1 polymer ?
#
loop_
_entity_poly.entity_id
_entity_poly.type
_entity_poly.pdbx_seq_one_letter_code
_entity_poly.pdbx_strand_id
1 'polypeptide(L)'
;MWFPYITVIAGWVVAEVGRYPFVVYGLFTQLDAVSPNMTAAKIITSISLFAIVDCLLITTGLVMGHRTLKKGAPNIDGNMDEDLSADNMLMGEGKSHG
;
A
#
# COMPACT_ATOMS: atom_id res chain seq x y z
N MET A 1 -9.45 0.60 -17.67
CA MET A 1 -9.27 0.51 -16.20
C MET A 1 -8.10 1.41 -15.73
N TRP A 2 -8.08 2.70 -16.07
CA TRP A 2 -7.03 3.66 -15.65
C TRP A 2 -7.59 5.05 -15.34
N PHE A 3 -8.70 5.42 -15.99
CA PHE A 3 -9.46 6.66 -15.75
C PHE A 3 -9.69 7.03 -14.28
N PRO A 4 -10.17 6.14 -13.38
CA PRO A 4 -10.44 6.54 -12.00
C PRO A 4 -9.18 7.03 -11.27
N TYR A 5 -8.03 6.41 -11.55
CA TYR A 5 -6.75 6.83 -10.94
C TYR A 5 -6.36 8.24 -11.39
N ILE A 6 -6.44 8.50 -12.70
CA ILE A 6 -6.10 9.80 -13.27
C ILE A 6 -7.01 10.90 -12.72
N THR A 7 -8.32 10.64 -12.62
CA THR A 7 -9.29 11.60 -12.08
C THR A 7 -9.01 11.94 -10.61
N VAL A 8 -8.66 10.94 -9.78
CA VAL A 8 -8.32 11.18 -8.37
C VAL A 8 -7.07 12.03 -8.24
N ILE A 9 -6.00 11.71 -8.97
CA ILE A 9 -4.76 12.48 -8.95
C ILE A 9 -4.99 13.90 -9.45
N ALA A 10 -5.75 14.07 -10.54
CA ALA A 10 -6.08 15.40 -11.07
C ALA A 10 -6.88 16.24 -10.06
N GLY A 11 -7.86 15.65 -9.37
CA GLY A 11 -8.62 16.34 -8.32
C GLY A 11 -7.74 16.83 -7.18
N TRP A 12 -6.79 16.00 -6.73
CA TRP A 12 -5.79 16.39 -5.73
C TRP A 12 -4.87 17.51 -6.21
N VAL A 13 -4.37 17.43 -7.45
CA VAL A 13 -3.53 18.48 -8.03
C VAL A 13 -4.28 19.81 -8.08
N VAL A 14 -5.54 19.82 -8.50
CA VAL A 14 -6.36 21.05 -8.51
C VAL A 14 -6.54 21.61 -7.11
N ALA A 15 -6.82 20.77 -6.10
CA ALA A 15 -6.99 21.22 -4.72
C ALA A 15 -5.72 21.83 -4.13
N GLU A 16 -4.55 21.22 -4.37
CA GLU A 16 -3.27 21.66 -3.82
C GLU A 16 -2.68 22.87 -4.58
N VAL A 17 -2.63 22.78 -5.91
CA VAL A 17 -2.06 23.85 -6.76
C VAL A 17 -3.00 25.04 -6.85
N GLY A 18 -4.31 24.85 -6.71
CA GLY A 18 -5.31 25.93 -6.76
C GLY A 18 -5.15 26.98 -5.66
N ARG A 19 -4.43 26.67 -4.58
CA ARG A 19 -4.13 27.61 -3.48
C ARG A 19 -2.76 28.28 -3.62
N TYR A 20 -1.93 27.88 -4.58
CA TYR A 20 -0.64 28.52 -4.83
C TYR A 20 -0.83 30.04 -5.06
N PRO A 21 -0.06 30.95 -4.42
CA PRO A 21 1.21 30.74 -3.69
C PRO A 21 1.07 30.58 -2.16
N PHE A 22 -0.16 30.46 -1.64
CA PHE A 22 -0.43 30.45 -0.21
C PHE A 22 -0.54 29.03 0.36
N VAL A 23 0.04 28.82 1.55
CA VAL A 23 -0.22 27.63 2.37
C VAL A 23 -1.42 27.90 3.27
N VAL A 24 -1.52 29.11 3.83
CA VAL A 24 -2.74 29.59 4.51
C VAL A 24 -3.04 30.98 3.98
N TYR A 25 -4.23 31.16 3.41
CA TYR A 25 -4.63 32.43 2.81
C TYR A 25 -4.49 33.58 3.80
N GLY A 26 -3.82 34.66 3.36
CA GLY A 26 -3.63 35.87 4.15
C GLY A 26 -2.67 35.76 5.34
N LEU A 27 -2.05 34.60 5.57
CA LEU A 27 -1.17 34.37 6.74
C LEU A 27 0.20 33.80 6.37
N PHE A 28 0.26 32.76 5.54
CA PHE A 28 1.50 32.00 5.31
C PHE A 28 1.69 31.67 3.84
N THR A 29 2.80 32.14 3.27
CA THR A 29 3.16 31.86 1.87
C THR A 29 4.05 30.63 1.78
N GLN A 30 4.17 30.04 0.59
CA GLN A 30 5.09 28.93 0.36
C GLN A 30 6.57 29.32 0.54
N LEU A 31 6.92 30.59 0.36
CA LEU A 31 8.30 31.05 0.57
C LEU A 31 8.66 31.04 2.07
N ASP A 32 7.71 31.37 2.93
CA ASP A 32 7.90 31.35 4.39
C ASP A 32 7.93 29.92 4.94
N ALA A 33 7.41 28.94 4.18
CA ALA A 33 7.35 27.53 4.56
C ALA A 33 8.67 26.78 4.35
N VAL A 34 9.64 27.35 3.62
CA VAL A 34 10.90 26.67 3.31
C VAL A 34 11.88 26.78 4.48
N SER A 35 12.40 25.63 4.93
CA SER A 35 13.40 25.60 6.01
C SER A 35 14.74 26.18 5.55
N PRO A 36 15.26 27.25 6.18
CA PRO A 36 16.46 27.95 5.72
C PRO A 36 17.76 27.14 5.84
N ASN A 37 17.76 26.06 6.64
CA ASN A 37 18.94 25.21 6.88
C ASN A 37 19.01 23.95 6.00
N MET A 38 18.11 23.79 5.01
CA MET A 38 18.12 22.64 4.11
C MET A 38 18.99 22.90 2.87
N THR A 39 20.06 22.12 2.73
CA THR A 39 20.89 22.11 1.52
C THR A 39 20.21 21.30 0.41
N ALA A 40 20.38 21.70 -0.86
CA ALA A 40 19.88 20.95 -2.02
C ALA A 40 20.31 19.46 -2.00
N ALA A 41 21.54 19.18 -1.55
CA ALA A 41 22.03 17.82 -1.40
C ALA A 41 21.15 16.96 -0.48
N LYS A 42 20.70 17.50 0.67
CA LYS A 42 19.86 16.78 1.64
C LYS A 42 18.50 16.44 1.04
N ILE A 43 17.90 17.38 0.30
CA ILE A 43 16.61 17.21 -0.37
C ILE A 43 16.69 16.10 -1.42
N ILE A 44 17.71 16.14 -2.27
CA ILE A 44 17.90 15.13 -3.32
C ILE A 44 18.14 13.75 -2.69
N THR A 45 18.96 13.67 -1.64
CA THR A 45 19.21 12.39 -0.97
C THR A 45 17.94 11.80 -0.35
N SER A 46 17.11 12.61 0.32
CA SER A 46 15.88 12.10 0.95
C SER A 46 14.84 11.70 -0.09
N ILE A 47 14.60 12.54 -1.11
CA ILE A 47 13.67 12.22 -2.20
C ILE A 47 14.10 10.94 -2.93
N SER A 48 15.40 10.79 -3.18
CA SER A 48 15.93 9.58 -3.83
C SER A 48 15.70 8.34 -2.97
N LEU A 49 15.93 8.44 -1.66
CA LEU A 49 15.70 7.35 -0.73
C LEU A 49 14.22 6.94 -0.69
N PHE A 50 13.30 7.90 -0.57
CA PHE A 50 11.86 7.63 -0.62
C PHE A 50 11.46 6.99 -1.95
N ALA A 51 11.91 7.55 -3.08
CA ALA A 51 11.60 7.00 -4.40
C ALA A 51 12.08 5.56 -4.59
N ILE A 52 13.26 5.20 -4.07
CA ILE A 52 13.76 3.81 -4.11
C ILE A 52 12.86 2.87 -3.30
N VAL A 53 12.50 3.28 -2.08
CA VAL A 53 11.63 2.48 -1.20
C VAL A 53 10.25 2.30 -1.81
N ASP A 54 9.66 3.38 -2.34
CA ASP A 54 8.34 3.33 -2.99
C ASP A 54 8.36 2.46 -4.24
N CYS A 55 9.41 2.53 -5.06
CA CYS A 55 9.58 1.64 -6.21
C CYS A 55 9.62 0.16 -5.79
N LEU A 56 10.34 -0.18 -4.72
CA LEU A 56 10.42 -1.53 -4.19
C LEU A 56 9.06 -2.02 -3.66
N LEU A 57 8.34 -1.15 -2.95
CA LEU A 57 7.02 -1.46 -2.39
C LEU A 57 5.99 -1.69 -3.51
N ILE A 58 5.92 -0.79 -4.49
CA ILE A 58 5.04 -0.92 -5.65
C ILE A 58 5.35 -2.20 -6.41
N THR A 59 6.64 -2.48 -6.67
CA THR A 59 7.04 -3.71 -7.38
C THR A 59 6.64 -4.96 -6.61
N THR A 60 6.88 -4.99 -5.29
CA THR A 60 6.51 -6.13 -4.45
C THR A 60 5.00 -6.33 -4.42
N GLY A 61 4.23 -5.25 -4.27
CA GLY A 61 2.77 -5.27 -4.31
C GLY A 61 2.22 -5.76 -5.66
N LEU A 62 2.78 -5.29 -6.76
CA LEU A 62 2.41 -5.73 -8.11
C LEU A 62 2.75 -7.21 -8.33
N VAL A 63 3.93 -7.67 -7.91
CA VAL A 63 4.34 -9.08 -8.02
C VAL A 63 3.44 -9.98 -7.17
N MET A 64 3.19 -9.61 -5.91
CA MET A 64 2.31 -10.37 -5.03
C MET A 64 0.87 -10.38 -5.56
N GLY A 65 0.34 -9.23 -5.95
CA GLY A 65 -0.98 -9.12 -6.56
C GLY A 65 -1.10 -10.00 -7.80
N HIS A 66 -0.13 -9.91 -8.72
CA HIS A 66 -0.12 -10.73 -9.93
C HIS A 66 0.01 -12.24 -9.63
N ARG A 67 0.81 -12.64 -8.62
CA ARG A 67 0.91 -14.05 -8.20
C ARG A 67 -0.40 -14.56 -7.59
N THR A 68 -1.07 -13.76 -6.78
CA THR A 68 -2.35 -14.12 -6.16
C THR A 68 -3.46 -14.20 -7.21
N LEU A 69 -3.51 -13.27 -8.16
CA LEU A 69 -4.46 -13.31 -9.27
C LEU A 69 -4.28 -14.57 -10.13
N LYS A 70 -3.04 -15.03 -10.34
CA LYS A 70 -2.76 -16.28 -11.07
C LYS A 70 -3.09 -17.56 -10.31
N LYS A 71 -3.07 -17.54 -8.96
CA LYS A 71 -3.45 -18.70 -8.15
C LYS A 71 -4.95 -18.97 -8.18
N GLY A 72 -5.77 -18.01 -8.61
CA GLY A 72 -7.23 -18.12 -8.58
C GLY A 72 -7.78 -18.04 -7.17
N ALA A 73 -9.07 -17.73 -7.04
CA ALA A 73 -9.74 -17.81 -5.75
C ALA A 73 -9.67 -19.27 -5.25
N PRO A 74 -9.36 -19.51 -3.96
CA PRO A 74 -9.49 -20.85 -3.41
C PRO A 74 -10.92 -21.33 -3.67
N ASN A 75 -11.06 -22.56 -4.17
CA ASN A 75 -12.37 -23.20 -4.24
C ASN A 75 -12.89 -23.24 -2.82
N ILE A 76 -13.91 -22.45 -2.52
CA ILE A 76 -14.75 -22.67 -1.36
C ILE A 76 -15.76 -23.72 -1.83
N ASP A 77 -15.30 -24.96 -1.94
CA ASP A 77 -16.23 -26.07 -1.79
C ASP A 77 -16.74 -25.98 -0.35
N GLY A 78 -18.06 -25.96 -0.17
CA GLY A 78 -18.71 -25.64 1.10
C GLY A 78 -18.55 -26.74 2.16
N ASN A 79 -17.34 -27.25 2.34
CA ASN A 79 -17.01 -28.39 3.19
C ASN A 79 -15.89 -28.07 4.19
N MET A 80 -15.77 -26.80 4.61
CA MET A 80 -14.82 -26.33 5.65
C MET A 80 -15.05 -26.95 7.04
N ASP A 81 -15.87 -28.00 7.11
CA ASP A 81 -16.29 -28.68 8.33
C ASP A 81 -15.84 -30.16 8.33
N GLU A 82 -15.61 -30.80 7.17
CA GLU A 82 -15.17 -32.21 7.10
C GLU A 82 -13.67 -32.40 7.31
N ASP A 83 -12.81 -31.50 6.84
CA ASP A 83 -11.35 -31.63 6.95
C ASP A 83 -10.86 -31.33 8.37
N LEU A 84 -11.47 -30.36 9.05
CA LEU A 84 -11.23 -30.06 10.47
C LEU A 84 -11.78 -31.15 11.41
N SER A 85 -12.85 -31.85 11.02
CA SER A 85 -13.40 -32.97 11.81
C SER A 85 -12.64 -34.27 11.56
N ALA A 86 -12.23 -34.55 10.31
CA ALA A 86 -11.49 -35.75 9.96
C ALA A 86 -10.08 -35.74 10.56
N ASP A 87 -9.36 -34.62 10.53
CA ASP A 87 -8.03 -34.52 11.14
C ASP A 87 -8.10 -34.65 12.67
N ASN A 88 -9.07 -34.01 13.33
CA ASN A 88 -9.27 -34.17 14.77
C ASN A 88 -9.77 -35.58 15.17
N MET A 89 -10.50 -36.28 14.32
CA MET A 89 -10.88 -37.69 14.55
C MET A 89 -9.70 -38.65 14.38
N LEU A 90 -8.84 -38.42 13.38
CA LEU A 90 -7.64 -39.24 13.17
C LEU A 90 -6.56 -38.99 14.23
N MET A 91 -6.51 -37.78 14.82
CA MET A 91 -5.56 -37.42 15.87
C MET A 91 -6.09 -37.71 17.30
N GLY A 92 -7.40 -37.90 17.47
CA GLY A 92 -8.06 -38.20 18.76
C GLY A 92 -8.04 -39.67 19.18
N GLU A 93 -7.92 -40.61 18.24
CA GLU A 93 -7.90 -42.07 18.48
C GLU A 93 -6.47 -42.64 18.59
N GLY A 94 -5.46 -41.79 18.83
CA GLY A 94 -4.05 -42.22 18.89
C GLY A 94 -3.36 -42.07 20.26
N LYS A 95 -4.08 -41.60 21.29
CA LYS A 95 -3.47 -41.31 22.60
C LYS A 95 -4.35 -41.75 23.77
N SER A 96 -4.86 -42.97 23.71
CA SER A 96 -5.43 -43.65 24.87
C SER A 96 -5.35 -45.15 24.64
N HIS A 97 -4.18 -45.74 24.85
CA HIS A 97 -3.97 -47.10 25.41
C HIS A 97 -2.49 -47.48 25.35
N GLY A 98 -1.93 -47.82 26.52
CA GLY A 98 -0.71 -48.63 26.68
C GLY A 98 0.51 -47.87 27.17
#